data_AF-A0A964NZS3-F1
#
_entry.id   AF-A0A964NZS3-F1
#
_cell.length_a   1.000
_cell.length_b   1.000
_cell.length_c   1.000
_cell.angle_alpha   90.00
_cell.angle_beta   90.00
_cell.angle_gamma   90.00
#
_symmetry.space_group_name_H-M   'P 1'
#
loop_
_entity.id
_entity.type
_entity.pdbx_description
1 polymer ?
#
loop_
_entity_poly.entity_id
_entity_poly.type
_entity_poly.pdbx_seq_one_letter_code
_entity_poly.pdbx_strand_id
1 'polypeptide(L)'
;MSEQDLKNGREMRRKLLGDAYVDKIASTTYKDPQMQKFIDLASETVFGALWTRPGLDLKTRTLITVIADASTGREPELAIHLRMARRQGWTEDELIEALLHLLGYVGAPLVRDATLVATELFAEMRAEGFKG
;
A
#
# COMPACT_ATOMS: atom_id res chain seq x y z
N MET A 1 -23.09 -7.13 -2.16
CA MET A 1 -22.48 -5.92 -2.71
C MET A 1 -23.35 -4.76 -2.28
N SER A 2 -22.87 -3.91 -1.38
CA SER A 2 -23.67 -2.88 -0.70
C SER A 2 -23.02 -1.51 -0.81
N GLU A 3 -23.82 -0.44 -0.93
CA GLU A 3 -23.34 0.95 -0.90
C GLU A 3 -22.52 1.25 0.37
N GLN A 4 -22.83 0.55 1.47
CA GLN A 4 -22.10 0.66 2.73
C GLN A 4 -20.66 0.14 2.62
N ASP A 5 -20.43 -0.98 1.92
CA ASP A 5 -19.07 -1.52 1.72
C ASP A 5 -18.23 -0.58 0.86
N LEU A 6 -18.82 0.01 -0.18
CA LEU A 6 -18.14 1.02 -1.00
C LEU A 6 -17.74 2.25 -0.17
N LYS A 7 -18.63 2.75 0.69
CA LYS A 7 -18.34 3.85 1.60
C LYS A 7 -17.21 3.50 2.57
N ASN A 8 -17.32 2.37 3.26
CA ASN A 8 -16.31 1.86 4.19
C ASN A 8 -14.95 1.72 3.50
N GLY A 9 -14.95 1.23 2.27
CA GLY A 9 -13.75 1.07 1.46
C GLY A 9 -13.07 2.39 1.12
N ARG A 10 -13.84 3.40 0.72
CA ARG A 10 -13.30 4.74 0.44
C ARG A 10 -12.70 5.38 1.71
N GLU A 11 -13.35 5.22 2.86
CA GLU A 11 -12.82 5.67 4.15
C GLU A 11 -11.53 4.92 4.54
N MET A 12 -11.51 3.60 4.37
CA MET A 12 -10.34 2.77 4.65
C MET A 12 -9.13 3.17 3.77
N ARG A 13 -9.36 3.45 2.48
CA ARG A 13 -8.30 3.94 1.58
C ARG A 13 -7.71 5.26 2.06
N ARG A 14 -8.54 6.21 2.48
CA ARG A 14 -8.08 7.50 3.04
C ARG A 14 -7.30 7.30 4.34
N LYS A 15 -7.75 6.40 5.21
CA LYS A 15 -6.99 6.02 6.42
C LYS A 15 -5.59 5.50 6.07
N LEU A 16 -5.51 4.55 5.14
CA LEU A 16 -4.28 3.88 4.73
C LEU A 16 -3.31 4.80 3.99
N LEU A 17 -3.79 5.55 2.99
CA LEU A 17 -2.93 6.32 2.07
C LEU A 17 -2.82 7.81 2.42
N GLY A 18 -3.78 8.35 3.16
CA GLY A 18 -3.89 9.77 3.47
C GLY A 18 -4.64 10.56 2.39
N ASP A 19 -5.34 11.61 2.82
CA ASP A 19 -6.24 12.38 1.96
C ASP A 19 -5.54 13.00 0.76
N ALA A 20 -4.40 13.67 0.98
CA ALA A 20 -3.65 14.32 -0.09
C ALA A 20 -3.23 13.35 -1.21
N TYR A 21 -2.80 12.13 -0.84
CA TYR A 21 -2.42 11.12 -1.82
C TYR A 21 -3.65 10.57 -2.57
N VAL A 22 -4.74 10.30 -1.84
CA VAL A 22 -6.01 9.84 -2.45
C VAL A 22 -6.58 10.87 -3.42
N ASP A 23 -6.52 12.16 -3.08
CA ASP A 23 -7.00 13.23 -3.93
C ASP A 23 -6.10 13.41 -5.18
N LYS A 24 -4.77 13.30 -5.01
CA LYS A 24 -3.80 13.30 -6.12
C LYS A 24 -4.14 12.20 -7.13
N ILE A 25 -4.21 10.93 -6.69
CA ILE A 25 -4.50 9.80 -7.58
C ILE A 25 -5.91 9.83 -8.18
N ALA A 26 -6.89 10.43 -7.49
CA ALA A 26 -8.23 10.65 -8.04
C ALA A 26 -8.21 11.62 -9.22
N SER A 27 -7.39 12.66 -9.14
CA SER A 27 -7.24 13.66 -10.22
C SER A 27 -6.33 13.23 -11.37
N THR A 28 -5.51 12.18 -11.17
CA THR A 28 -4.60 11.64 -12.18
C THR A 28 -5.07 10.27 -12.68
N THR A 29 -4.72 9.18 -12.01
CA THR A 29 -4.95 7.80 -12.44
C THR A 29 -6.43 7.46 -12.56
N TYR A 30 -7.24 7.81 -11.56
CA TYR A 30 -8.67 7.45 -11.53
C TYR A 30 -9.58 8.47 -12.21
N LYS A 31 -9.01 9.51 -12.85
CA LYS A 31 -9.76 10.36 -13.77
C LYS A 31 -10.19 9.59 -15.04
N ASP A 32 -9.43 8.55 -15.41
CA ASP A 32 -9.80 7.66 -16.50
C ASP A 32 -11.04 6.82 -16.15
N PRO A 33 -12.07 6.75 -17.02
CA PRO A 33 -13.31 6.03 -16.72
C PRO A 33 -13.14 4.53 -16.46
N GLN A 34 -12.15 3.85 -17.05
CA GLN A 34 -11.93 2.42 -16.79
C GLN A 34 -11.23 2.23 -15.44
N MET A 35 -10.26 3.08 -15.12
CA MET A 35 -9.62 3.08 -13.82
C MET A 35 -10.59 3.48 -12.70
N GLN A 36 -11.58 4.32 -12.99
CA GLN A 36 -12.65 4.65 -12.04
C GLN A 36 -13.50 3.42 -11.70
N LYS A 37 -13.89 2.60 -12.70
CA LYS A 37 -14.60 1.34 -12.44
C LYS A 37 -13.75 0.37 -11.61
N PHE A 38 -12.47 0.27 -11.94
CA PHE A 38 -11.52 -0.55 -11.18
C PHE A 38 -11.47 -0.12 -9.71
N ILE A 39 -11.30 1.18 -9.44
CA ILE A 39 -11.14 1.64 -8.05
C ILE A 39 -12.43 1.62 -7.27
N ASP A 40 -13.59 1.78 -7.91
CA ASP A 40 -14.88 1.59 -7.25
C ASP A 40 -15.06 0.12 -6.82
N LEU A 41 -14.77 -0.85 -7.71
CA LEU A 41 -14.82 -2.27 -7.37
C LEU A 41 -13.81 -2.65 -6.30
N ALA A 42 -12.57 -2.15 -6.40
CA ALA A 42 -11.53 -2.39 -5.40
C ALA A 42 -11.88 -1.75 -4.05
N SER A 43 -12.46 -0.54 -4.05
CA SER A 43 -12.93 0.12 -2.83
C SER A 43 -13.98 -0.74 -2.16
N GLU A 44 -14.99 -1.24 -2.88
CA GLU A 44 -16.02 -2.09 -2.29
C GLU A 44 -15.48 -3.44 -1.79
N THR A 45 -14.78 -4.18 -2.66
CA THR A 45 -14.44 -5.59 -2.40
C THR A 45 -13.17 -5.78 -1.58
N VAL A 46 -12.12 -5.02 -1.90
CA VAL A 46 -10.83 -5.15 -1.20
C VAL A 46 -10.88 -4.31 0.06
N PHE A 47 -11.05 -2.99 -0.07
CA PHE A 47 -10.95 -2.11 1.10
C PHE A 47 -12.17 -2.17 2.01
N GLY A 48 -13.37 -2.32 1.44
CA GLY A 48 -14.65 -2.36 2.17
C GLY A 48 -14.90 -3.70 2.83
N ALA A 49 -14.66 -4.80 2.12
CA ALA A 49 -14.95 -6.14 2.62
C ALA A 49 -13.72 -6.91 3.14
N LEU A 50 -12.58 -6.94 2.43
CA LEU A 50 -11.42 -7.74 2.85
C LEU A 50 -10.62 -7.08 3.99
N TRP A 51 -10.33 -5.78 3.89
CA TRP A 51 -9.50 -5.05 4.87
C TRP A 51 -10.20 -4.80 6.21
N THR A 52 -11.53 -4.89 6.26
CA THR A 52 -12.35 -4.69 7.47
C THR A 52 -12.59 -5.97 8.26
N ARG A 53 -12.12 -7.13 7.78
CA ARG A 53 -12.28 -8.41 8.48
C ARG A 53 -11.57 -8.40 9.85
N PRO A 54 -12.15 -9.06 10.87
CA PRO A 54 -11.48 -9.21 12.16
C PRO A 54 -10.28 -10.16 12.07
N GLY A 55 -9.46 -10.17 13.12
CA GLY A 55 -8.38 -11.15 13.34
C GLY A 55 -6.96 -10.66 13.04
N LEU A 56 -6.79 -9.69 12.14
CA LEU A 56 -5.50 -9.03 11.91
C LEU A 56 -5.68 -7.51 11.94
N ASP A 57 -4.76 -6.83 12.62
CA ASP A 57 -4.70 -5.37 12.63
C ASP A 57 -4.22 -4.80 11.29
N LEU A 58 -4.37 -3.48 11.12
CA LEU A 58 -3.99 -2.82 9.87
C LEU A 58 -2.46 -2.79 9.67
N LYS A 59 -1.68 -2.67 10.76
CA LYS A 59 -0.21 -2.65 10.69
C LYS A 59 0.28 -3.98 10.08
N THR A 60 -0.18 -5.12 10.59
CA THR A 60 0.18 -6.44 10.05
C THR A 60 -0.31 -6.65 8.62
N ARG A 61 -1.54 -6.22 8.29
CA ARG A 61 -2.08 -6.33 6.92
C ARG A 61 -1.23 -5.57 5.90
N THR A 62 -0.77 -4.37 6.23
CA THR A 62 0.13 -3.61 5.34
C THR A 62 1.49 -4.28 5.14
N LEU A 63 2.02 -4.97 6.16
CA LEU A 63 3.25 -5.73 5.97
C LEU A 63 3.02 -6.91 5.01
N ILE A 64 1.91 -7.63 5.16
CA ILE A 64 1.58 -8.77 4.28
C ILE A 64 1.51 -8.32 2.81
N THR A 65 0.91 -7.17 2.51
CA THR A 65 0.87 -6.65 1.14
C THR A 65 2.25 -6.28 0.62
N VAL A 66 3.09 -5.61 1.42
CA VAL A 66 4.47 -5.29 1.06
C VAL A 66 5.26 -6.54 0.71
N ILE A 67 5.16 -7.58 1.54
CA ILE A 67 5.87 -8.84 1.32
C ILE A 67 5.35 -9.57 0.07
N ALA A 68 4.04 -9.55 -0.17
CA ALA A 68 3.45 -10.15 -1.36
C ALA A 68 3.93 -9.48 -2.65
N ASP A 69 3.98 -8.15 -2.69
CA ASP A 69 4.43 -7.41 -3.87
C ASP A 69 5.93 -7.59 -4.13
N ALA A 70 6.75 -7.51 -3.08
CA ALA A 70 8.18 -7.75 -3.17
C ALA A 70 8.47 -9.17 -3.67
N SER A 71 7.73 -10.16 -3.16
CA SER A 71 7.87 -11.56 -3.56
C SER A 71 7.41 -11.85 -4.99
N THR A 72 6.59 -10.97 -5.59
CA THR A 72 6.04 -11.14 -6.93
C THR A 72 6.56 -10.12 -7.96
N GLY A 73 7.51 -9.27 -7.57
CA GLY A 73 8.13 -8.27 -8.44
C GLY A 73 7.14 -7.19 -8.91
N ARG A 74 6.20 -6.77 -8.05
CA ARG A 74 5.19 -5.76 -8.39
C ARG A 74 5.58 -4.39 -7.84
N GLU A 75 6.65 -3.80 -8.38
CA GLU A 75 7.22 -2.55 -7.85
C GLU A 75 6.23 -1.37 -7.74
N PRO A 76 5.32 -1.13 -8.73
CA PRO A 76 4.36 -0.02 -8.60
C PRO A 76 3.40 -0.19 -7.43
N GLU A 77 2.94 -1.42 -7.16
CA GLU A 77 2.06 -1.73 -6.03
C GLU A 77 2.85 -1.71 -4.71
N LEU A 78 4.09 -2.18 -4.73
CA LEU A 78 4.99 -2.14 -3.57
C LEU A 78 5.16 -0.70 -3.06
N ALA A 79 5.34 0.28 -3.95
CA ALA A 79 5.43 1.69 -3.56
C ALA A 79 4.15 2.18 -2.86
N ILE A 80 2.97 1.78 -3.34
CA ILE A 80 1.69 2.11 -2.73
C ILE A 80 1.57 1.47 -1.34
N HIS A 81 1.89 0.18 -1.22
CA HIS A 81 1.76 -0.56 0.04
C HIS A 81 2.81 -0.19 1.09
N LEU A 82 4.02 0.20 0.69
CA LEU A 82 5.03 0.77 1.61
C LEU A 82 4.56 2.10 2.19
N ARG A 83 3.90 2.96 1.38
CA ARG A 83 3.28 4.20 1.87
C ARG A 83 2.17 3.89 2.89
N MET A 84 1.35 2.87 2.64
CA MET A 84 0.37 2.40 3.62
C MET A 84 1.05 1.91 4.90
N ALA A 85 2.11 1.11 4.78
CA ALA A 85 2.82 0.54 5.92
C ALA A 85 3.45 1.62 6.82
N ARG A 86 4.11 2.62 6.23
CA ARG A 86 4.65 3.78 6.97
C ARG A 86 3.56 4.52 7.72
N ARG A 87 2.38 4.71 7.13
CA ARG A 87 1.23 5.35 7.78
C ARG A 87 0.59 4.53 8.89
N GLN A 88 0.81 3.21 8.91
CA GLN A 88 0.41 2.32 10.01
C GLN A 88 1.50 2.12 11.06
N GLY A 89 2.56 2.94 11.03
CA GLY A 89 3.58 2.98 12.07
C GLY A 89 4.66 1.91 11.95
N TRP A 90 4.85 1.32 10.75
CA TRP A 90 6.10 0.63 10.44
C TRP A 90 7.20 1.65 10.19
N THR A 91 8.39 1.48 10.78
CA THR A 91 9.54 2.35 10.47
C THR A 91 10.19 1.96 9.14
N GLU A 92 11.05 2.84 8.60
CA GLU A 92 11.85 2.52 7.41
C GLU A 92 12.75 1.31 7.70
N ASP A 93 13.43 1.28 8.84
CA ASP A 93 14.31 0.19 9.25
C ASP A 93 13.55 -1.14 9.39
N GLU A 94 12.36 -1.14 10.02
CA GLU A 94 11.54 -2.36 10.14
C GLU A 94 11.13 -2.91 8.77
N LEU A 95 10.80 -2.04 7.80
CA LEU A 95 10.44 -2.45 6.45
C LEU A 95 11.64 -2.95 5.66
N ILE A 96 12.81 -2.32 5.80
CA ILE A 96 14.05 -2.78 5.18
C ILE A 96 14.43 -4.17 5.73
N GLU A 97 14.37 -4.38 7.04
CA GLU A 97 14.64 -5.69 7.64
C GLU A 97 13.68 -6.77 7.13
N ALA A 98 12.39 -6.44 6.97
CA ALA A 98 11.42 -7.37 6.42
C ALA A 98 11.72 -7.74 4.95
N LEU A 99 12.16 -6.78 4.13
CA LEU A 99 12.58 -7.03 2.76
C LEU A 99 13.87 -7.86 2.70
N LEU A 100 14.87 -7.54 3.53
CA LEU A 100 16.13 -8.30 3.61
C LEU A 100 15.89 -9.74 4.04
N HIS A 101 14.94 -9.98 4.94
CA HIS A 101 14.56 -11.34 5.35
C HIS A 101 14.10 -12.20 4.16
N LEU A 102 13.53 -11.59 3.12
CA LEU A 102 13.09 -12.30 1.92
C LEU A 102 14.24 -12.87 1.07
N LEU A 103 15.50 -12.49 1.32
CA LEU A 103 16.67 -12.97 0.56
C LEU A 103 16.72 -14.50 0.51
N GLY A 104 16.38 -15.16 1.61
CA GLY A 104 16.39 -16.62 1.73
C GLY A 104 15.22 -17.33 1.04
N TYR A 105 14.15 -16.61 0.66
CA TYR A 105 12.88 -17.21 0.21
C TYR A 105 12.57 -16.91 -1.26
N VAL A 106 12.88 -15.70 -1.73
CA VAL A 106 12.54 -15.26 -3.09
C VAL A 106 13.75 -14.88 -3.93
N GLY A 107 14.95 -14.89 -3.32
CA GLY A 107 16.22 -14.64 -3.99
C GLY A 107 16.60 -13.16 -4.09
N ALA A 108 17.90 -12.92 -4.28
CA ALA A 108 18.50 -11.58 -4.25
C ALA A 108 17.94 -10.57 -5.27
N PRO A 109 17.58 -10.93 -6.52
CA PRO A 109 17.09 -9.95 -7.49
C PRO A 109 15.81 -9.23 -7.05
N LEU A 110 14.80 -9.99 -6.61
CA LEU A 110 13.52 -9.42 -6.15
C LEU A 110 13.71 -8.52 -4.92
N VAL A 111 14.55 -8.96 -3.98
CA VAL A 111 14.84 -8.15 -2.78
C VAL A 111 15.59 -6.88 -3.13
N ARG A 112 16.56 -6.95 -4.07
CA ARG A 112 17.30 -5.78 -4.52
C ARG A 112 16.35 -4.73 -5.11
N ASP A 113 15.47 -5.14 -6.01
CA ASP A 113 14.56 -4.22 -6.69
C ASP A 113 13.52 -3.65 -5.71
N ALA A 114 12.98 -4.48 -4.81
CA ALA A 114 12.10 -4.03 -3.73
C ALA A 114 12.78 -3.01 -2.78
N THR A 115 14.05 -3.23 -2.47
CA THR A 115 14.84 -2.32 -1.61
C THR A 115 15.06 -0.98 -2.31
N LEU A 116 15.33 -0.96 -3.61
CA LEU A 116 15.46 0.28 -4.38
C LEU A 116 14.17 1.09 -4.34
N VAL A 117 13.03 0.46 -4.62
CA VAL A 117 11.69 1.08 -4.53
C VAL A 117 11.44 1.66 -3.14
N ALA A 118 11.77 0.92 -2.09
CA ALA A 118 11.59 1.38 -0.72
C ALA A 118 12.42 2.64 -0.42
N THR A 119 13.71 2.62 -0.77
CA THR A 119 14.60 3.77 -0.49
C THR A 119 14.18 5.03 -1.27
N GLU A 120 13.75 4.89 -2.52
CA GLU A 120 13.25 5.99 -3.34
C GLU A 120 11.97 6.58 -2.75
N LEU A 121 10.99 5.72 -2.43
CA LEU A 121 9.73 6.16 -1.83
C LEU A 121 9.94 6.85 -0.48
N PHE A 122 10.81 6.31 0.37
CA PHE A 122 11.06 6.91 1.68
C PHE A 122 11.68 8.31 1.55
N ALA A 123 12.56 8.51 0.57
CA ALA A 123 13.08 9.84 0.25
C ALA A 123 11.97 10.78 -0.25
N GLU A 124 11.08 10.32 -1.14
CA GLU A 124 9.91 11.09 -1.59
C GLU A 124 9.02 11.49 -0.41
N MET A 125 8.66 10.54 0.45
CA MET A 125 7.78 10.78 1.60
C MET A 125 8.39 11.79 2.59
N ARG A 126 9.70 11.73 2.85
CA ARG A 126 10.39 12.74 3.66
C ARG A 126 10.35 14.13 3.01
N ALA A 127 10.52 14.21 1.69
CA ALA A 127 10.41 15.47 0.95
C ALA A 127 8.98 16.05 0.97
N GLU A 128 7.97 15.18 1.02
CA GLU A 128 6.55 15.54 1.23
C GLU A 128 6.24 15.96 2.69
N GLY A 129 7.22 15.91 3.59
CA GLY A 129 7.07 16.30 4.99
C GLY A 129 6.40 15.23 5.86
N PHE A 130 6.37 13.97 5.41
CA PHE A 130 5.92 12.85 6.23
C PHE A 130 6.89 12.65 7.41
N LYS A 131 6.35 12.60 8.63
CA LYS A 131 7.12 12.49 9.88
C LYS A 131 6.93 11.16 10.62
N GLY A 132 6.31 10.18 9.96
CA GLY A 132 5.83 8.97 10.64
C GLY A 132 6.92 8.02 11.08
#